data_AF-A0A7Y2XQR2-F1
#
_entry.id   AF-A0A7Y2XQR2-F1
#
_cell.length_a   1.000
_cell.length_b   1.000
_cell.length_c   1.000
_cell.angle_alpha   90.00
_cell.angle_beta   90.00
_cell.angle_gamma   90.00
#
_symmetry.space_group_name_H-M   'P 1'
#
loop_
_entity.id
_entity.type
_entity.pdbx_description
1 polymer ?
#
loop_
_entity_poly.entity_id
_entity_poly.type
_entity_poly.pdbx_seq_one_letter_code
_entity_poly.pdbx_strand_id
1 'polypeptide(L)'
;LHGDEMNLIIKGENYGYPIVSEGDHYSGEEIPDLDTRPEFAAPNVAWIPTIAPAEIIFYSGDMFPEMQGMALIAGLRSRAIIQVAVDGDSAAEVARYDMGKRIRELEQGPDGALWVLEDRDGGRLLKLTPLKK
;
A
#
# COMPACT_ATOMS: atom_id res chain seq x y z
N LEU A 1 -1.44 15.21 -9.96
CA LEU A 1 -1.64 13.78 -9.62
C LEU A 1 -0.61 13.50 -8.54
N HIS A 2 -1.01 13.18 -7.31
CA HIS A 2 -0.03 12.86 -6.27
C HIS A 2 0.51 11.44 -6.47
N GLY A 3 1.69 11.17 -5.93
CA GLY A 3 2.28 9.83 -5.89
C GLY A 3 2.16 9.24 -4.48
N ASP A 4 2.22 7.91 -4.41
CA ASP A 4 2.51 7.20 -3.17
C ASP A 4 3.63 6.21 -3.43
N GLU A 5 4.34 5.81 -2.38
CA GLU A 5 5.52 4.95 -2.48
C GLU A 5 5.49 3.86 -1.41
N MET A 6 6.12 2.73 -1.70
CA MET A 6 6.51 1.73 -0.72
C MET A 6 8.04 1.64 -0.70
N ASN A 7 8.60 1.82 0.49
CA ASN A 7 10.03 1.94 0.72
C ASN A 7 10.51 0.86 1.69
N LEU A 8 11.65 0.23 1.39
CA LEU A 8 12.41 -0.60 2.31
C LEU A 8 13.18 0.30 3.27
N ILE A 9 12.83 0.25 4.56
CA ILE A 9 13.41 1.15 5.55
C ILE A 9 14.79 0.65 5.99
N ILE A 10 15.83 1.40 5.61
CA ILE A 10 17.24 1.14 5.93
C ILE A 10 17.72 2.22 6.90
N LYS A 11 18.39 1.80 7.98
CA LYS A 11 18.86 2.70 9.02
C LYS A 11 19.84 3.74 8.44
N GLY A 12 19.44 5.01 8.51
CA GLY A 12 20.27 6.15 8.15
C GLY A 12 20.13 6.64 6.70
N GLU A 13 19.31 5.96 5.89
CA GLU A 13 19.02 6.39 4.52
C GLU A 13 18.06 7.59 4.48
N ASN A 14 18.14 8.34 3.38
CA ASN A 14 17.26 9.47 3.09
C ASN A 14 16.45 9.20 1.82
N TYR A 15 15.12 9.25 1.92
CA TYR A 15 14.17 8.94 0.84
C TYR A 15 13.71 10.18 0.06
N GLY A 16 14.41 11.31 0.22
CA GLY A 16 14.35 12.42 -0.72
C GLY A 16 13.31 13.50 -0.46
N TYR A 17 12.13 13.21 0.11
CA TYR A 17 11.10 14.23 0.34
C TYR A 17 11.56 15.37 1.27
N PRO A 18 11.26 16.67 0.99
CA PRO A 18 10.51 17.21 -0.15
C PRO A 18 11.40 17.65 -1.34
N ILE A 19 12.62 17.15 -1.45
CA ILE A 19 13.58 17.53 -2.51
C ILE A 19 13.29 16.79 -3.82
N VAL A 20 12.89 15.52 -3.74
CA VAL A 20 12.45 14.69 -4.87
C VAL A 20 11.21 13.89 -4.50
N SER A 21 10.47 13.44 -5.52
CA SER A 21 9.27 12.60 -5.39
C SER A 21 8.94 11.98 -6.74
N GLU A 22 8.44 10.74 -6.76
CA GLU A 22 7.90 10.14 -7.98
C GLU A 22 6.56 10.80 -8.41
N GLY A 23 5.86 11.47 -7.48
CA GLY A 23 4.63 12.22 -7.80
C GLY A 23 4.73 13.73 -7.61
N ASP A 24 3.65 14.44 -7.93
CA ASP A 24 3.61 15.91 -7.83
C ASP A 24 3.49 16.41 -6.38
N HIS A 25 4.16 17.53 -6.06
CA HIS A 25 4.03 18.20 -4.77
C HIS A 25 2.62 18.75 -4.52
N TYR A 26 2.13 18.68 -3.28
CA TYR A 26 0.76 19.10 -2.93
C TYR A 26 0.48 20.59 -3.17
N SER A 27 1.50 21.45 -3.07
CA SER A 27 1.39 22.89 -3.35
C SER A 27 1.29 23.19 -4.86
N GLY A 28 1.60 22.21 -5.71
CA GLY A 28 1.77 22.41 -7.16
C GLY A 28 3.12 22.99 -7.57
N GLU A 29 4.03 23.22 -6.61
CA GLU A 29 5.43 23.52 -6.93
C GLU A 29 6.09 22.34 -7.64
N GLU A 30 7.02 22.66 -8.56
CA GLU A 30 7.78 21.65 -9.26
C GLU A 30 8.70 20.92 -8.28
N ILE A 31 8.60 19.59 -8.25
CA ILE A 31 9.46 18.69 -7.50
C ILE A 31 10.14 17.76 -8.51
N PRO A 32 11.48 17.70 -8.56
CA PRO A 32 12.17 16.80 -9.47
C PRO A 32 11.90 15.31 -9.17
N ASP A 33 11.95 14.51 -10.24
CA ASP A 33 11.91 13.05 -10.15
C ASP A 33 13.15 12.51 -9.42
N LEU A 34 13.01 11.34 -8.79
CA LEU A 34 14.04 10.76 -7.93
C LEU A 34 15.28 10.29 -8.73
N ASP A 35 15.13 9.90 -10.00
CA ASP A 35 16.23 9.51 -10.88
C ASP A 35 17.25 10.64 -11.14
N THR A 36 16.87 11.90 -10.85
CA THR A 36 17.74 13.08 -10.96
C THR A 36 18.70 13.24 -9.77
N ARG A 37 18.49 12.50 -8.67
CA ARG A 37 19.20 12.64 -7.39
C ARG A 37 19.56 11.27 -6.79
N PRO A 38 20.58 10.59 -7.31
CA PRO A 38 20.95 9.23 -6.87
C PRO A 38 21.50 9.16 -5.43
N GLU A 39 21.70 10.30 -4.76
CA GLU A 39 22.01 10.34 -3.33
C GLU A 39 20.82 9.98 -2.42
N PHE A 40 19.60 9.92 -2.96
CA PHE A 40 18.41 9.49 -2.23
C PHE A 40 18.05 8.04 -2.55
N ALA A 41 17.55 7.33 -1.55
CA ALA A 41 17.07 5.97 -1.70
C ALA A 41 15.77 5.96 -2.53
N ALA A 42 15.74 5.13 -3.57
CA ALA A 42 14.58 4.98 -4.44
C ALA A 42 13.50 4.08 -3.81
N PRO A 43 12.21 4.36 -4.10
CA PRO A 43 11.13 3.47 -3.67
C PRO A 43 11.19 2.13 -4.38
N ASN A 44 10.78 1.08 -3.69
CA ASN A 44 10.71 -0.27 -4.25
C ASN A 44 9.51 -0.42 -5.20
N VAL A 45 8.44 0.34 -4.94
CA VAL A 45 7.34 0.55 -5.87
C VAL A 45 6.71 1.93 -5.63
N ALA A 46 6.29 2.58 -6.71
CA ALA A 46 5.58 3.85 -6.68
C ALA A 46 4.24 3.76 -7.43
N TRP A 47 3.25 4.52 -6.98
CA TRP A 47 1.92 4.59 -7.55
C TRP A 47 1.58 6.00 -7.99
N ILE A 48 1.43 6.18 -9.30
CA ILE A 48 0.96 7.42 -9.93
C ILE A 48 -0.12 7.02 -10.95
N PRO A 49 -1.40 7.39 -10.75
CA PRO A 49 -1.98 8.18 -9.65
C PRO A 49 -1.87 7.54 -8.26
N THR A 50 -1.87 8.40 -7.23
CA THR A 50 -2.02 8.05 -5.81
C THR A 50 -3.18 7.06 -5.55
N ILE A 51 -2.85 6.01 -4.79
CA ILE A 51 -3.78 5.07 -4.16
C ILE A 51 -4.24 5.54 -2.78
N ALA A 52 -3.54 6.52 -2.20
CA ALA A 52 -3.62 7.02 -0.83
C ALA A 52 -3.59 5.84 0.16
N PRO A 53 -2.42 5.21 0.37
CA PRO A 53 -2.29 4.06 1.24
C PRO A 53 -2.59 4.45 2.68
N ALA A 54 -3.10 3.50 3.44
CA ALA A 54 -3.24 3.59 4.88
C ALA A 54 -2.44 2.46 5.54
N GLU A 55 -3.10 1.42 6.05
CA GLU A 55 -2.46 0.27 6.67
C GLU A 55 -1.70 -0.63 5.67
N ILE A 56 -0.63 -1.27 6.13
CA ILE A 56 0.08 -2.34 5.43
C ILE A 56 0.34 -3.51 6.38
N ILE A 57 -0.10 -4.71 5.99
CA ILE A 57 0.24 -5.95 6.72
C ILE A 57 0.99 -6.92 5.82
N PHE A 58 1.77 -7.82 6.41
CA PHE A 58 2.27 -9.01 5.73
C PHE A 58 1.42 -10.20 6.15
N TYR A 59 0.67 -10.74 5.19
CA TYR A 59 -0.30 -11.80 5.47
C TYR A 59 0.39 -13.16 5.56
N SER A 60 0.16 -13.88 6.65
CA SER A 60 0.81 -15.17 6.96
C SER A 60 -0.17 -16.34 7.12
N GLY A 61 -1.49 -16.08 7.11
CA GLY A 61 -2.50 -17.09 7.39
C GLY A 61 -2.82 -18.01 6.21
N ASP A 62 -3.38 -19.18 6.49
CA ASP A 62 -3.69 -20.17 5.44
C ASP A 62 -5.08 -19.97 4.79
N MET A 63 -5.92 -19.07 5.32
CA MET A 63 -7.30 -18.89 4.84
C MET A 63 -7.38 -18.34 3.41
N PHE A 64 -6.42 -17.50 3.02
CA PHE A 64 -6.24 -16.94 1.67
C PHE A 64 -4.87 -17.37 1.12
N PRO A 65 -4.74 -18.59 0.59
CA PRO A 65 -3.45 -19.11 0.13
C PRO A 65 -2.76 -18.23 -0.91
N GLU A 66 -3.53 -17.56 -1.76
CA GLU A 66 -3.03 -16.65 -2.79
C GLU A 66 -2.40 -15.38 -2.23
N MET A 67 -2.68 -15.01 -0.96
CA MET A 67 -2.12 -13.83 -0.30
C MET A 67 -0.96 -14.16 0.63
N GLN A 68 -0.68 -15.44 0.88
CA GLN A 68 0.29 -15.87 1.87
C GLN A 68 1.71 -15.40 1.50
N GLY A 69 2.38 -14.73 2.45
CA GLY A 69 3.70 -14.13 2.27
C GLY A 69 3.70 -12.78 1.56
N MET A 70 2.54 -12.25 1.18
CA MET A 70 2.45 -10.97 0.46
C MET A 70 2.09 -9.82 1.40
N ALA A 71 2.48 -8.62 0.98
CA ALA A 71 2.00 -7.40 1.61
C ALA A 71 0.60 -7.06 1.11
N LEU A 72 -0.30 -6.67 2.03
CA LEU A 72 -1.63 -6.19 1.74
C LEU A 72 -1.75 -4.75 2.23
N ILE A 73 -2.08 -3.83 1.32
CA ILE A 73 -2.15 -2.40 1.58
C ILE A 73 -3.59 -1.91 1.47
N ALA A 74 -4.07 -1.23 2.50
CA ALA A 74 -5.36 -0.55 2.51
C ALA A 74 -5.32 0.71 1.65
N GLY A 75 -6.27 0.86 0.72
CA GLY A 75 -6.33 1.98 -0.20
C GLY A 75 -7.51 2.92 0.05
N LEU A 76 -7.20 4.17 0.43
CA LEU A 76 -8.22 5.19 0.69
C LEU A 76 -8.74 5.80 -0.61
N ARG A 77 -7.86 6.12 -1.57
CA ARG A 77 -8.27 6.74 -2.84
C ARG A 77 -8.61 5.67 -3.88
N SER A 78 -7.85 4.58 -3.91
CA SER A 78 -8.13 3.43 -4.77
C SER A 78 -9.39 2.67 -4.36
N ARG A 79 -9.85 2.79 -3.10
CA ARG A 79 -10.99 2.03 -2.55
C ARG A 79 -10.83 0.52 -2.66
N ALA A 80 -9.59 0.06 -2.52
CA ALA A 80 -9.20 -1.31 -2.78
C ALA A 80 -8.22 -1.80 -1.72
N ILE A 81 -8.11 -3.13 -1.61
CA ILE A 81 -6.95 -3.79 -0.99
C ILE A 81 -5.95 -4.08 -2.10
N ILE A 82 -4.71 -3.61 -1.94
CA ILE A 82 -3.63 -3.80 -2.92
C ILE A 82 -2.75 -4.93 -2.42
N GLN A 83 -2.50 -5.92 -3.27
CA GLN A 83 -1.62 -7.04 -2.95
C GLN A 83 -0.28 -6.84 -3.65
N VAL A 84 0.79 -6.83 -2.86
CA VAL A 84 2.15 -6.57 -3.30
C VAL A 84 3.00 -7.78 -2.97
N ALA A 85 3.59 -8.38 -4.00
CA ALA A 85 4.64 -9.37 -3.82
C ALA A 85 5.93 -8.66 -3.41
N VAL A 86 6.62 -9.21 -2.41
CA VAL A 86 7.89 -8.69 -1.91
C VAL A 86 8.91 -9.83 -1.95
N ASP A 87 10.05 -9.60 -2.61
CA ASP A 87 11.16 -10.56 -2.68
C ASP A 87 12.49 -9.82 -2.46
N GLY A 88 13.11 -10.04 -1.30
CA GLY A 88 14.27 -9.27 -0.84
C GLY A 88 13.98 -7.78 -0.86
N ASP A 89 14.72 -7.05 -1.70
CA ASP A 89 14.62 -5.61 -1.86
C ASP A 89 13.74 -5.21 -3.06
N SER A 90 12.93 -6.12 -3.60
CA SER A 90 12.01 -5.86 -4.70
C SER A 90 10.54 -5.93 -4.25
N ALA A 91 9.70 -5.08 -4.82
CA ALA A 91 8.26 -5.07 -4.57
C ALA A 91 7.48 -4.84 -5.87
N ALA A 92 6.35 -5.52 -6.04
CA ALA A 92 5.47 -5.32 -7.19
C ALA A 92 4.00 -5.56 -6.82
N GLU A 93 3.10 -4.66 -7.25
CA GLU A 93 1.67 -4.93 -7.19
C GLU A 93 1.31 -6.09 -8.12
N VAL A 94 0.71 -7.14 -7.56
CA VAL A 94 0.33 -8.35 -8.30
C VAL A 94 -1.19 -8.55 -8.40
N ALA A 95 -1.95 -7.92 -7.50
CA ALA A 95 -3.40 -7.93 -7.55
C ALA A 95 -4.01 -6.73 -6.83
N ARG A 96 -5.27 -6.44 -7.17
CA ARG A 96 -6.07 -5.37 -6.58
C ARG A 96 -7.51 -5.82 -6.41
N TYR A 97 -8.03 -5.67 -5.21
CA TYR A 97 -9.39 -6.09 -4.84
C TYR A 97 -10.24 -4.87 -4.56
N ASP A 98 -11.17 -4.55 -5.46
CA ASP A 98 -12.10 -3.44 -5.29
C ASP A 98 -13.06 -3.71 -4.13
N MET A 99 -13.11 -2.77 -3.18
CA MET A 99 -13.97 -2.83 -2.01
C MET A 99 -15.16 -1.84 -2.12
N GLY A 100 -15.18 -0.99 -3.15
CA GLY A 100 -16.20 0.04 -3.36
C GLY A 100 -16.20 1.17 -2.32
N LYS A 101 -15.40 1.06 -1.27
CA LYS A 101 -15.29 1.97 -0.12
C LYS A 101 -13.83 2.23 0.22
N ARG A 102 -13.59 3.37 0.86
CA ARG A 102 -12.26 3.76 1.33
C ARG A 102 -11.85 2.81 2.45
N ILE A 103 -10.70 2.17 2.33
CA ILE A 103 -10.22 1.25 3.37
C ILE A 103 -9.18 1.96 4.22
N ARG A 104 -9.43 2.06 5.52
CA ARG A 104 -8.54 2.68 6.50
C ARG A 104 -7.56 1.68 7.06
N GLU A 105 -8.07 0.52 7.47
CA GLU A 105 -7.28 -0.44 8.24
C GLU A 105 -7.58 -1.86 7.78
N LEU A 106 -6.56 -2.70 7.89
CA LEU A 106 -6.63 -4.09 7.51
C LEU A 106 -5.76 -4.90 8.49
N GLU A 107 -6.33 -5.96 9.06
CA GLU A 107 -5.67 -6.78 10.07
C GLU A 107 -5.89 -8.26 9.79
N GLN A 108 -4.87 -9.07 10.05
CA GLN A 108 -5.00 -10.52 10.02
C GLN A 108 -5.51 -11.02 11.38
N GLY A 109 -6.70 -11.62 11.39
CA GLY A 109 -7.23 -12.32 12.55
C GLY A 109 -6.44 -13.61 12.87
N PRO A 110 -6.56 -14.13 14.10
CA PRO A 110 -5.84 -15.34 14.52
C PRO A 110 -6.28 -16.61 13.76
N ASP A 111 -7.45 -16.58 13.11
CA ASP A 111 -7.96 -17.64 12.25
C ASP A 111 -7.56 -17.46 10.77
N GLY A 112 -6.81 -16.41 10.43
CA GLY A 112 -6.44 -16.05 9.06
C GLY A 112 -7.49 -15.22 8.32
N ALA A 113 -8.64 -14.91 8.92
CA ALA A 113 -9.59 -13.98 8.30
C ALA A 113 -8.99 -12.56 8.24
N LEU A 114 -9.35 -11.79 7.22
CA LEU A 114 -8.99 -10.37 7.15
C LEU A 114 -10.09 -9.53 7.80
N TRP A 115 -9.70 -8.72 8.77
CA TRP A 115 -10.55 -7.69 9.37
C TRP A 115 -10.27 -6.37 8.69
N VAL A 116 -11.32 -5.68 8.26
CA VAL A 116 -11.19 -4.49 7.41
C VAL A 116 -12.05 -3.37 7.96
N LEU A 117 -11.47 -2.19 8.12
CA LEU A 117 -12.17 -0.98 8.56
C LEU A 117 -12.35 0.00 7.41
N GLU A 118 -13.59 0.42 7.18
CA GLU A 118 -13.92 1.45 6.19
C GLU A 118 -13.82 2.87 6.79
N ASP A 119 -13.28 3.81 6.02
CA ASP A 119 -13.11 5.22 6.39
C ASP A 119 -14.39 6.04 6.13
N ARG A 120 -14.67 7.01 7.02
CA ARG A 120 -15.80 7.97 7.02
C ARG A 120 -17.12 7.47 7.61
N ASP A 121 -18.08 8.39 7.70
CA ASP A 121 -19.44 8.16 8.21
C ASP A 121 -20.12 6.95 7.55
N GLY A 122 -20.69 6.09 8.37
CA GLY A 122 -21.28 4.82 7.93
C GLY A 122 -20.25 3.73 7.60
N GLY A 123 -18.97 3.93 7.97
CA GLY A 123 -17.94 2.91 7.86
C GLY A 123 -18.26 1.67 8.68
N ARG A 124 -17.91 0.51 8.11
CA ARG A 124 -18.16 -0.81 8.69
C ARG A 124 -16.86 -1.46 9.13
N LEU A 125 -16.94 -2.29 10.17
CA LEU A 125 -15.96 -3.33 10.42
C LEU A 125 -16.41 -4.60 9.68
N LEU A 126 -15.60 -5.06 8.75
CA LEU A 126 -15.87 -6.24 7.93
C LEU A 126 -14.93 -7.38 8.35
N LYS A 127 -15.46 -8.61 8.35
CA LYS A 127 -14.66 -9.84 8.38
C LYS A 127 -14.74 -10.48 7.00
N LEU A 128 -13.62 -10.54 6.29
CA LEU A 128 -13.51 -11.19 5.00
C LEU A 128 -13.07 -12.64 5.19
N THR A 129 -13.80 -13.55 4.56
CA THR A 129 -13.47 -14.98 4.47
C THR A 129 -13.72 -15.44 3.04
N PRO A 130 -13.10 -16.53 2.58
CA PRO A 130 -13.43 -17.14 1.31
C PRO A 130 -14.93 -17.46 1.22
N LEU A 131 -15.48 -17.36 0.01
CA LEU A 131 -16.83 -17.83 -0.25
C LEU A 131 -16.88 -19.34 0.04
N LYS A 132 -17.91 -19.77 0.76
CA LYS A 132 -18.21 -21.20 0.86
C LYS A 132 -18.50 -21.71 -0.55
N LYS A 133 -17.72 -22.69 -1.01
CA LYS A 133 -18.04 -23.45 -2.23
C LYS A 133 -19.34 -24.22 -2.05
#